data_AF-A0A497FYA2-F1
#
_entry.id   AF-A0A497FYA2-F1
#
_cell.length_a   1.000
_cell.length_b   1.000
_cell.length_c   1.000
_cell.angle_alpha   90.00
_cell.angle_beta   90.00
_cell.angle_gamma   90.00
#
_symmetry.space_group_name_H-M   'P 1'
#
loop_
_entity.id
_entity.type
_entity.pdbx_description
1 polymer ?
#
loop_
_entity_poly.entity_id
_entity_poly.type
_entity_poly.pdbx_seq_one_letter_code
_entity_poly.pdbx_strand_id
1 'polypeptide(L)'
;MKFSFREYVFLRENILRKLNNILSKESKVRARSDWHARRQPRPCGLTVHSALGCTNACVYCYIQDMGFDYRRAKPYGLSGEEIVYAIISNRFFVPGKYGTYLAYGSITEPFLTKEITSKTIEYISATAKFLGNPMQISTKSFIDEHTAGVLKKVTGLKPLSVLVTLLTLREGLYKKLEPRASPPLNRLKTIRNLSKRGLPVFVFYRPLIPGVLSAEDFEETVNEAKRHGALGVVVGGFRVTANIIERFEKLGLNTIEIKRRVKRALKNHEQVSLALRDLKEEFLKIAREKGLIVVKTACCANTISFKCITGEIIPCAGLCYLKNMCTSCSLKCYNHLPKVVEDDLIFAINYLLKENVTSSKIDIRDKSIAIMLSKRAFRRAKRRKIRIILETIYRRKVIFLKS
;
A
#
# COMPACT_ATOMS: atom_id res chain seq x y z
N MET A 1 -6.35 12.06 -22.88
CA MET A 1 -4.98 11.88 -22.31
C MET A 1 -5.06 10.93 -21.13
N LYS A 2 -4.20 9.91 -21.04
CA LYS A 2 -4.27 8.87 -19.98
C LYS A 2 -3.88 9.38 -18.57
N PHE A 3 -3.23 10.54 -18.45
CA PHE A 3 -2.72 11.13 -17.20
C PHE A 3 -2.95 12.65 -17.14
N SER A 4 -4.19 13.11 -17.28
CA SER A 4 -4.51 14.54 -17.15
C SER A 4 -5.35 14.84 -15.90
N PHE A 5 -5.21 16.05 -15.39
CA PHE A 5 -6.03 16.58 -14.32
C PHE A 5 -7.49 16.75 -14.76
N ARG A 6 -7.74 17.12 -16.02
CA ARG A 6 -9.11 17.15 -16.57
C ARG A 6 -9.79 15.78 -16.51
N GLU A 7 -9.08 14.71 -16.88
CA GLU A 7 -9.59 13.33 -16.79
C GLU A 7 -9.88 12.96 -15.32
N TYR A 8 -9.01 13.36 -14.41
CA TYR A 8 -9.24 13.19 -12.97
C TYR A 8 -10.54 13.86 -12.50
N VAL A 9 -10.80 15.11 -12.89
CA VAL A 9 -12.02 15.84 -12.52
C VAL A 9 -13.25 15.12 -13.09
N PHE A 10 -13.20 14.78 -14.38
CA PHE A 10 -14.28 14.07 -15.07
C PHE A 10 -14.62 12.72 -14.40
N LEU A 11 -13.62 11.87 -14.16
CA LEU A 11 -13.82 10.57 -13.50
C LEU A 11 -14.39 10.75 -12.10
N ARG A 12 -13.87 11.72 -11.34
CA ARG A 12 -14.33 11.99 -9.98
C ARG A 12 -15.80 12.40 -9.95
N GLU A 13 -16.19 13.34 -10.80
CA GLU A 13 -17.57 13.83 -10.88
C GLU A 13 -18.54 12.75 -11.37
N ASN A 14 -18.14 11.95 -12.36
CA ASN A 14 -18.98 10.87 -12.87
C ASN A 14 -19.22 9.77 -11.82
N ILE A 15 -18.18 9.37 -11.08
CA ILE A 15 -18.32 8.39 -9.98
C ILE A 15 -19.22 8.95 -8.87
N LEU A 16 -19.01 10.20 -8.47
CA LEU A 16 -19.86 10.86 -7.46
C LEU A 16 -21.32 10.93 -7.90
N ARG A 17 -21.58 11.30 -9.15
CA ARG A 17 -22.93 11.34 -9.72
C ARG A 17 -23.61 9.97 -9.67
N LYS A 18 -22.92 8.91 -10.10
CA LYS A 18 -23.45 7.53 -10.05
C LYS A 18 -23.81 7.12 -8.63
N LEU A 19 -22.90 7.35 -7.67
CA LEU A 19 -23.13 6.97 -6.27
C LEU A 19 -24.20 7.83 -5.60
N ASN A 20 -24.33 9.11 -5.98
CA ASN A 20 -25.38 9.98 -5.47
C ASN A 20 -26.79 9.48 -5.80
N ASN A 21 -26.94 8.77 -6.94
CA ASN A 21 -28.19 8.17 -7.38
C ASN A 21 -28.48 6.82 -6.70
N ILE A 22 -27.45 6.14 -6.16
CA ILE A 22 -27.58 4.83 -5.51
C ILE A 22 -27.75 4.98 -3.98
N LEU A 23 -27.04 5.94 -3.38
CA LEU A 23 -26.95 6.08 -1.93
C LEU A 23 -27.99 7.05 -1.37
N SER A 24 -28.64 6.62 -0.27
CA SER A 24 -29.51 7.47 0.54
C SER A 24 -28.76 8.68 1.12
N LYS A 25 -29.50 9.69 1.59
CA LYS A 25 -28.91 10.88 2.22
C LYS A 25 -28.10 10.50 3.45
N GLU A 26 -28.60 9.60 4.28
CA GLU A 26 -27.97 9.10 5.51
C GLU A 26 -26.67 8.38 5.20
N SER A 27 -26.68 7.50 4.18
CA SER A 27 -25.50 6.75 3.73
C SER A 27 -24.39 7.71 3.24
N LYS A 28 -24.76 8.75 2.48
CA LYS A 28 -23.83 9.79 2.02
C LYS A 28 -23.23 10.59 3.18
N VAL A 29 -24.02 10.93 4.20
CA VAL A 29 -23.56 11.62 5.41
C VAL A 29 -22.60 10.73 6.19
N ARG A 30 -22.96 9.47 6.43
CA ARG A 30 -22.11 8.48 7.12
C ARG A 30 -20.76 8.34 6.43
N ALA A 31 -20.75 8.11 5.11
CA ALA A 31 -19.53 7.95 4.33
C ALA A 31 -18.63 9.22 4.29
N ARG A 32 -19.20 10.42 4.26
CA ARG A 32 -18.42 11.69 4.34
C ARG A 32 -17.87 11.98 5.74
N SER A 33 -18.54 11.46 6.76
CA SER A 33 -18.09 11.52 8.15
C SER A 33 -17.01 10.49 8.46
N ASP A 34 -16.95 9.42 7.66
CA ASP A 34 -15.94 8.38 7.80
C ASP A 34 -14.51 8.91 7.58
N TRP A 35 -13.60 8.33 8.34
CA TRP A 35 -12.21 8.75 8.36
C TRP A 35 -11.50 8.50 7.00
N HIS A 36 -11.95 7.53 6.18
CA HIS A 36 -11.44 7.31 4.82
C HIS A 36 -11.67 8.51 3.90
N ALA A 37 -12.70 9.33 4.15
CA ALA A 37 -12.99 10.53 3.38
C ALA A 37 -12.02 11.70 3.66
N ARG A 38 -11.15 11.57 4.66
CA ARG A 38 -10.30 12.67 5.14
C ARG A 38 -8.82 12.30 5.25
N ARG A 39 -8.49 11.00 5.34
CA ARG A 39 -7.10 10.54 5.54
C ARG A 39 -6.20 10.93 4.38
N GLN A 40 -4.93 11.21 4.66
CA GLN A 40 -3.92 11.28 3.61
C GLN A 40 -3.48 9.85 3.20
N PRO A 41 -3.21 9.61 1.90
CA PRO A 41 -2.51 8.41 1.46
C PRO A 41 -1.16 8.26 2.16
N ARG A 42 -0.79 7.04 2.50
CA ARG A 42 0.58 6.69 2.89
C ARG A 42 1.43 6.53 1.63
N PRO A 43 2.77 6.45 1.71
CA PRO A 43 3.63 6.30 0.53
C PRO A 43 3.29 5.12 -0.40
N CYS A 44 2.63 4.08 0.11
CA CYS A 44 2.20 2.92 -0.68
C CYS A 44 0.73 2.94 -1.11
N GLY A 45 -0.01 4.01 -0.83
CA GLY A 45 -1.42 4.15 -1.19
C GLY A 45 -2.33 4.61 -0.04
N LEU A 46 -3.60 4.80 -0.37
CA LEU A 46 -4.68 5.00 0.57
C LEU A 46 -5.03 3.63 1.17
N THR A 47 -4.93 3.48 2.49
CA THR A 47 -5.35 2.21 3.10
C THR A 47 -6.86 2.18 3.26
N VAL A 48 -7.45 1.03 2.94
CA VAL A 48 -8.87 0.74 3.07
C VAL A 48 -9.03 -0.33 4.16
N HIS A 49 -9.86 -0.05 5.16
CA HIS A 49 -10.05 -0.93 6.32
C HIS A 49 -11.38 -1.66 6.20
N SER A 50 -11.33 -2.97 5.95
CA SER A 50 -12.50 -3.87 5.89
C SER A 50 -12.90 -4.44 7.25
N ALA A 51 -12.05 -4.28 8.26
CA ALA A 51 -12.31 -4.64 9.64
C ALA A 51 -11.42 -3.82 10.59
N LEU A 52 -11.75 -3.88 11.89
CA LEU A 52 -11.03 -3.24 12.98
C LEU A 52 -10.55 -4.30 13.97
N GLY A 53 -9.28 -4.24 14.35
CA GLY A 53 -8.63 -5.18 15.27
C GLY A 53 -8.10 -6.44 14.58
N CYS A 54 -7.24 -7.20 15.27
CA CYS A 54 -6.66 -8.43 14.72
C CYS A 54 -6.24 -9.41 15.82
N THR A 55 -6.73 -10.65 15.75
CA THR A 55 -6.50 -11.67 16.80
C THR A 55 -5.26 -12.54 16.57
N ASN A 56 -4.50 -12.32 15.49
CA ASN A 56 -3.30 -13.09 15.16
C ASN A 56 -2.17 -12.99 16.21
N ALA A 57 -2.22 -11.97 17.08
CA ALA A 57 -1.30 -11.79 18.20
C ALA A 57 0.21 -11.84 17.84
N CYS A 58 0.60 -11.37 16.65
CA CYS A 58 2.01 -11.36 16.27
C CYS A 58 2.82 -10.47 17.23
N VAL A 59 3.95 -10.98 17.73
CA VAL A 59 4.78 -10.30 18.74
C VAL A 59 5.23 -8.90 18.30
N TYR A 60 5.50 -8.76 17.00
CA TYR A 60 5.96 -7.53 16.36
C TYR A 60 4.82 -6.59 15.92
N CYS A 61 3.56 -6.90 16.23
CA CYS A 61 2.42 -6.17 15.70
C CYS A 61 2.30 -4.76 16.32
N TYR A 62 2.28 -3.75 15.47
CA TYR A 62 2.18 -2.35 15.92
C TYR A 62 0.76 -1.91 16.29
N ILE A 63 -0.28 -2.65 15.89
CA ILE A 63 -1.66 -2.18 16.07
C ILE A 63 -2.06 -2.12 17.55
N GLN A 64 -1.44 -2.99 18.37
CA GLN A 64 -1.63 -3.01 19.82
C GLN A 64 -1.22 -1.67 20.43
N ASP A 65 -0.05 -1.16 20.02
CA ASP A 65 0.48 0.12 20.51
C ASP A 65 -0.20 1.33 19.85
N MET A 66 -1.00 1.11 18.80
CA MET A 66 -1.90 2.12 18.23
C MET A 66 -3.26 2.17 18.93
N GLY A 67 -3.51 1.31 19.93
CA GLY A 67 -4.78 1.25 20.66
C GLY A 67 -5.88 0.45 19.97
N PHE A 68 -5.56 -0.36 18.95
CA PHE A 68 -6.53 -1.28 18.36
C PHE A 68 -6.65 -2.57 19.17
N ASP A 69 -7.86 -3.13 19.20
CA ASP A 69 -8.13 -4.42 19.83
C ASP A 69 -7.34 -5.55 19.14
N TYR A 70 -6.68 -6.37 19.95
CA TYR A 70 -5.91 -7.54 19.49
C TYR A 70 -6.46 -8.87 20.03
N ARG A 71 -7.57 -8.80 20.77
CA ARG A 71 -8.31 -9.95 21.32
C ARG A 71 -9.60 -10.18 20.55
N ARG A 72 -10.18 -9.14 19.94
CA ARG A 72 -11.35 -9.21 19.07
C ARG A 72 -11.09 -8.46 17.76
N ALA A 73 -11.78 -8.89 16.71
CA ALA A 73 -11.83 -8.19 15.44
C ALA A 73 -13.28 -8.13 14.97
N LYS A 74 -13.67 -7.02 14.33
CA LYS A 74 -15.03 -6.85 13.80
C LYS A 74 -15.01 -6.29 12.37
N PRO A 75 -15.93 -6.72 11.50
CA PRO A 75 -16.11 -6.10 10.19
C PRO A 75 -16.31 -4.59 10.28
N TYR A 76 -15.86 -3.87 9.26
CA TYR A 76 -16.04 -2.43 9.17
C TYR A 76 -17.50 -2.09 8.85
N GLY A 77 -17.98 -0.96 9.38
CA GLY A 77 -19.41 -0.63 9.39
C GLY A 77 -19.99 -0.05 8.10
N LEU A 78 -19.18 0.20 7.06
CA LEU A 78 -19.68 0.71 5.78
C LEU A 78 -20.03 -0.44 4.82
N SER A 79 -20.96 -0.18 3.91
CA SER A 79 -21.14 -1.00 2.71
C SER A 79 -20.07 -0.71 1.65
N GLY A 80 -20.02 -1.54 0.60
CA GLY A 80 -19.16 -1.38 -0.56
C GLY A 80 -19.33 -0.01 -1.24
N GLU A 81 -20.56 0.42 -1.51
CA GLU A 81 -20.86 1.72 -2.10
C GLU A 81 -20.52 2.87 -1.15
N GLU A 82 -20.80 2.73 0.15
CA GLU A 82 -20.46 3.74 1.15
C GLU A 82 -18.95 3.94 1.27
N ILE A 83 -18.14 2.87 1.28
CA ILE A 83 -16.68 3.00 1.35
C ILE A 83 -16.12 3.65 0.07
N VAL A 84 -16.66 3.30 -1.10
CA VAL A 84 -16.29 3.95 -2.36
C VAL A 84 -16.64 5.43 -2.30
N TYR A 85 -17.82 5.78 -1.79
CA TYR A 85 -18.26 7.17 -1.65
C TYR A 85 -17.37 7.96 -0.68
N ALA A 86 -16.95 7.34 0.43
CA ALA A 86 -15.98 7.92 1.35
C ALA A 86 -14.64 8.18 0.64
N ILE A 87 -14.10 7.19 -0.07
CA ILE A 87 -12.82 7.29 -0.79
C ILE A 87 -12.88 8.37 -1.88
N ILE A 88 -13.92 8.40 -2.72
CA ILE A 88 -14.03 9.39 -3.79
C ILE A 88 -14.32 10.82 -3.27
N SER A 89 -14.91 10.93 -2.08
CA SER A 89 -15.04 12.20 -1.34
C SER A 89 -13.72 12.67 -0.76
N ASN A 90 -12.71 11.80 -0.66
CA ASN A 90 -11.40 12.17 -0.16
C ASN A 90 -10.68 13.11 -1.14
N ARG A 91 -10.33 14.30 -0.66
CA ARG A 91 -9.66 15.32 -1.47
C ARG A 91 -8.26 14.93 -1.95
N PHE A 92 -7.61 13.95 -1.32
CA PHE A 92 -6.28 13.46 -1.70
C PHE A 92 -6.31 12.27 -2.66
N PHE A 93 -7.48 11.71 -2.93
CA PHE A 93 -7.65 10.53 -3.75
C PHE A 93 -7.81 10.92 -5.23
N VAL A 94 -7.11 10.19 -6.09
CA VAL A 94 -7.22 10.28 -7.55
C VAL A 94 -7.82 8.95 -8.03
N PRO A 95 -9.05 8.90 -8.57
CA PRO A 95 -9.64 7.69 -9.13
C PRO A 95 -8.96 7.24 -10.42
N GLY A 96 -9.30 6.02 -10.85
CA GLY A 96 -8.90 5.45 -12.13
C GLY A 96 -7.67 4.55 -12.05
N LYS A 97 -7.45 3.78 -13.12
CA LYS A 97 -6.35 2.81 -13.20
C LYS A 97 -4.96 3.43 -12.99
N TYR A 98 -4.81 4.73 -13.25
CA TYR A 98 -3.57 5.48 -13.05
C TYR A 98 -3.49 6.28 -11.74
N GLY A 99 -4.53 6.19 -10.92
CA GLY A 99 -4.72 7.01 -9.75
C GLY A 99 -3.95 6.55 -8.51
N THR A 100 -4.51 6.87 -7.35
CA THR A 100 -3.99 6.51 -6.03
C THR A 100 -4.12 5.01 -5.79
N TYR A 101 -3.07 4.34 -5.31
CA TYR A 101 -3.16 2.91 -4.98
C TYR A 101 -4.03 2.69 -3.74
N LEU A 102 -4.71 1.55 -3.68
CA LEU A 102 -5.52 1.11 -2.55
C LEU A 102 -4.85 -0.06 -1.84
N ALA A 103 -4.78 -0.01 -0.51
CA ALA A 103 -4.10 -1.03 0.30
C ALA A 103 -5.00 -1.58 1.41
N TYR A 104 -5.22 -2.89 1.42
CA TYR A 104 -6.05 -3.62 2.38
C TYR A 104 -5.17 -4.44 3.35
N GLY A 105 -5.66 -4.67 4.57
CA GLY A 105 -4.95 -5.47 5.57
C GLY A 105 -3.90 -4.71 6.39
N SER A 106 -4.24 -3.49 6.83
CA SER A 106 -3.30 -2.59 7.54
C SER A 106 -3.56 -2.44 9.04
N ILE A 107 -4.79 -2.62 9.52
CA ILE A 107 -5.12 -2.62 10.96
C ILE A 107 -5.91 -3.87 11.37
N THR A 108 -6.03 -4.82 10.46
CA THR A 108 -6.77 -6.07 10.59
C THR A 108 -6.20 -7.08 9.60
N GLU A 109 -6.38 -8.37 9.86
CA GLU A 109 -6.11 -9.44 8.89
C GLU A 109 -7.35 -9.58 7.97
N PRO A 110 -7.22 -9.34 6.65
CA PRO A 110 -8.36 -9.27 5.73
C PRO A 110 -9.17 -10.56 5.58
N PHE A 111 -8.59 -11.70 5.95
CA PHE A 111 -9.22 -13.02 5.84
C PHE A 111 -9.20 -13.75 7.20
N LEU A 112 -9.47 -13.00 8.28
CA LEU A 112 -9.39 -13.52 9.64
C LEU A 112 -10.59 -14.41 10.01
N THR A 113 -11.80 -13.99 9.64
CA THR A 113 -13.06 -14.73 9.84
C THR A 113 -13.87 -14.73 8.55
N LYS A 114 -14.95 -15.52 8.47
CA LYS A 114 -15.84 -15.56 7.30
C LYS A 114 -16.49 -14.21 7.04
N GLU A 115 -16.91 -13.51 8.09
CA GLU A 115 -17.58 -12.21 8.02
C GLU A 115 -16.60 -11.12 7.55
N ILE A 116 -15.37 -11.11 8.09
CA ILE A 116 -14.32 -10.17 7.66
C ILE A 116 -13.88 -10.47 6.22
N THR A 117 -13.77 -11.74 5.85
CA THR A 117 -13.47 -12.17 4.48
C THR A 117 -14.52 -11.66 3.50
N SER A 118 -15.80 -11.85 3.82
CA SER A 118 -16.93 -11.36 3.02
C SER A 118 -16.88 -9.83 2.86
N LYS A 119 -16.67 -9.09 3.95
CA LYS A 119 -16.53 -7.62 3.93
C LYS A 119 -15.31 -7.16 3.11
N THR A 120 -14.17 -7.85 3.21
CA THR A 120 -12.99 -7.57 2.38
C THR A 120 -13.32 -7.76 0.89
N ILE A 121 -13.97 -8.87 0.51
CA ILE A 121 -14.33 -9.17 -0.88
C ILE A 121 -15.34 -8.14 -1.42
N GLU A 122 -16.35 -7.78 -0.61
CA GLU A 122 -17.31 -6.71 -0.93
C GLU A 122 -16.59 -5.39 -1.27
N TYR A 123 -15.64 -4.97 -0.44
CA TYR A 123 -14.89 -3.74 -0.66
C TYR A 123 -14.00 -3.79 -1.90
N ILE A 124 -13.34 -4.92 -2.14
CA ILE A 124 -12.53 -5.13 -3.35
C ILE A 124 -13.43 -5.07 -4.58
N SER A 125 -14.59 -5.74 -4.55
CA SER A 125 -15.56 -5.73 -5.64
C SER A 125 -16.05 -4.31 -5.94
N ALA A 126 -16.48 -3.57 -4.93
CA ALA A 126 -16.99 -2.21 -5.09
C ALA A 126 -15.90 -1.25 -5.62
N THR A 127 -14.69 -1.30 -5.07
CA THR A 127 -13.59 -0.45 -5.54
C THR A 127 -13.10 -0.83 -6.94
N ALA A 128 -13.09 -2.12 -7.30
CA ALA A 128 -12.82 -2.58 -8.66
C ALA A 128 -13.86 -2.05 -9.65
N LYS A 129 -15.14 -2.12 -9.28
CA LYS A 129 -16.30 -1.68 -10.08
C LYS A 129 -16.31 -0.16 -10.31
N PHE A 130 -16.18 0.62 -9.25
CA PHE A 130 -16.40 2.07 -9.31
C PHE A 130 -15.12 2.89 -9.51
N LEU A 131 -13.99 2.47 -8.93
CA LEU A 131 -12.76 3.27 -8.92
C LEU A 131 -11.75 2.78 -9.95
N GLY A 132 -11.59 1.45 -10.07
CA GLY A 132 -10.66 0.82 -11.01
C GLY A 132 -9.18 1.05 -10.70
N ASN A 133 -8.87 1.58 -9.51
CA ASN A 133 -7.51 1.85 -9.04
C ASN A 133 -6.73 0.55 -8.78
N PRO A 134 -5.38 0.58 -8.83
CA PRO A 134 -4.56 -0.56 -8.42
C PRO A 134 -4.72 -0.88 -6.93
N MET A 135 -5.06 -2.13 -6.64
CA MET A 135 -5.34 -2.64 -5.30
C MET A 135 -4.24 -3.59 -4.83
N GLN A 136 -4.02 -3.60 -3.52
CA GLN A 136 -3.09 -4.52 -2.89
C GLN A 136 -3.61 -5.02 -1.55
N ILE A 137 -3.53 -6.32 -1.31
CA ILE A 137 -3.91 -6.94 -0.04
C ILE A 137 -2.67 -7.52 0.61
N SER A 138 -2.48 -7.29 1.92
CA SER A 138 -1.51 -8.04 2.72
C SER A 138 -2.19 -8.99 3.69
N THR A 139 -1.77 -10.25 3.70
CA THR A 139 -2.39 -11.32 4.50
C THR A 139 -1.37 -12.27 5.10
N LYS A 140 -1.76 -12.93 6.19
CA LYS A 140 -1.14 -14.11 6.81
C LYS A 140 -2.04 -15.34 6.80
N SER A 141 -3.26 -15.22 6.28
CA SER A 141 -4.26 -16.29 6.33
C SER A 141 -4.05 -17.34 5.24
N PHE A 142 -4.55 -18.54 5.53
CA PHE A 142 -4.85 -19.51 4.50
C PHE A 142 -5.98 -18.99 3.59
N ILE A 143 -5.80 -19.05 2.27
CA ILE A 143 -6.82 -18.75 1.28
C ILE A 143 -6.98 -20.01 0.43
N ASP A 144 -8.15 -20.61 0.50
CA ASP A 144 -8.50 -21.79 -0.30
C ASP A 144 -8.70 -21.45 -1.79
N GLU A 145 -8.80 -22.49 -2.62
CA GLU A 145 -8.96 -22.33 -4.07
C GLU A 145 -10.27 -21.66 -4.46
N HIS A 146 -11.33 -21.81 -3.66
CA HIS A 146 -12.62 -21.17 -3.86
C HIS A 146 -12.50 -19.66 -3.65
N THR A 147 -11.98 -19.22 -2.51
CA THR A 147 -11.79 -17.81 -2.17
C THR A 147 -10.83 -17.13 -3.14
N ALA A 148 -9.75 -17.81 -3.54
CA ALA A 148 -8.87 -17.34 -4.60
C ALA A 148 -9.61 -17.14 -5.93
N GLY A 149 -10.51 -18.07 -6.29
CA GLY A 149 -11.40 -17.96 -7.45
C GLY A 149 -12.36 -16.77 -7.35
N VAL A 150 -12.96 -16.54 -6.19
CA VAL A 150 -13.84 -15.38 -5.93
C VAL A 150 -13.07 -14.08 -6.09
N LEU A 151 -11.87 -13.96 -5.50
CA LEU A 151 -11.02 -12.78 -5.64
C LEU A 151 -10.70 -12.49 -7.12
N LYS A 152 -10.35 -13.52 -7.90
CA LYS A 152 -10.12 -13.36 -9.34
C LYS A 152 -11.39 -12.93 -10.07
N LYS A 153 -12.55 -13.52 -9.75
CA LYS A 153 -13.83 -13.19 -10.36
C LYS A 153 -14.23 -11.73 -10.10
N VAL A 154 -14.18 -11.27 -8.85
CA VAL A 154 -14.63 -9.90 -8.50
C VAL A 154 -13.68 -8.81 -9.01
N THR A 155 -12.40 -9.16 -9.23
CA THR A 155 -11.43 -8.20 -9.77
C THR A 155 -11.35 -8.25 -11.30
N GLY A 156 -11.58 -9.39 -11.94
CA GLY A 156 -11.48 -9.55 -13.39
C GLY A 156 -10.09 -9.16 -13.92
N LEU A 157 -10.05 -8.06 -14.68
CA LEU A 157 -8.82 -7.43 -15.20
C LEU A 157 -8.38 -6.21 -14.37
N LYS A 158 -9.06 -5.89 -13.27
CA LYS A 158 -8.63 -4.82 -12.37
C LYS A 158 -7.40 -5.27 -11.60
N PRO A 159 -6.40 -4.38 -11.42
CA PRO A 159 -5.12 -4.79 -10.88
C PRO A 159 -5.21 -5.07 -9.38
N LEU A 160 -5.07 -6.35 -9.00
CA LEU A 160 -4.97 -6.79 -7.62
C LEU A 160 -3.64 -7.52 -7.39
N SER A 161 -2.82 -6.96 -6.51
CA SER A 161 -1.57 -7.55 -6.01
C SER A 161 -1.82 -8.20 -4.65
N VAL A 162 -1.35 -9.43 -4.44
CA VAL A 162 -1.44 -10.08 -3.11
C VAL A 162 -0.06 -10.21 -2.49
N LEU A 163 0.06 -9.74 -1.25
CA LEU A 163 1.24 -9.81 -0.41
C LEU A 163 1.01 -10.86 0.68
N VAL A 164 1.71 -11.99 0.60
CA VAL A 164 1.60 -13.06 1.61
C VAL A 164 2.78 -12.95 2.56
N THR A 165 2.52 -12.66 3.84
CA THR A 165 3.60 -12.55 4.83
C THR A 165 4.16 -13.93 5.14
N LEU A 166 5.45 -14.14 4.88
CA LEU A 166 6.17 -15.38 5.14
C LEU A 166 7.56 -14.98 5.64
N LEU A 167 7.90 -15.32 6.89
CA LEU A 167 9.12 -14.85 7.55
C LEU A 167 10.13 -15.98 7.82
N THR A 168 9.65 -17.15 8.20
CA THR A 168 10.48 -18.33 8.47
C THR A 168 9.59 -19.56 8.35
N LEU A 169 10.18 -20.72 8.01
CA LEU A 169 9.51 -22.01 8.04
C LEU A 169 9.77 -22.77 9.35
N ARG A 170 10.70 -22.29 10.18
CA ARG A 170 11.08 -22.94 11.45
C ARG A 170 9.94 -22.85 12.47
N GLU A 171 9.43 -24.02 12.86
CA GLU A 171 8.27 -24.13 13.75
C GLU A 171 8.44 -23.46 15.11
N GLY A 172 9.58 -23.71 15.77
CA GLY A 172 9.89 -23.09 17.05
C GLY A 172 9.92 -21.56 16.99
N LEU A 173 10.23 -20.97 15.82
CA LEU A 173 10.32 -19.53 15.65
C LEU A 173 8.98 -18.92 15.21
N TYR A 174 8.29 -19.47 14.20
CA TYR A 174 7.02 -18.87 13.76
C TYR A 174 5.94 -18.98 14.84
N LYS A 175 5.92 -20.03 15.67
CA LYS A 175 4.98 -20.13 16.80
C LYS A 175 5.19 -19.02 17.83
N LYS A 176 6.45 -18.58 18.04
CA LYS A 176 6.76 -17.42 18.90
C LYS A 176 6.38 -16.10 18.23
N LEU A 177 6.73 -15.94 16.94
CA LEU A 177 6.52 -14.67 16.25
C LEU A 177 5.05 -14.38 15.91
N GLU A 178 4.30 -15.41 15.53
CA GLU A 178 2.97 -15.30 14.91
C GLU A 178 2.02 -16.41 15.42
N PRO A 179 1.81 -16.53 16.75
CA PRO A 179 1.24 -17.71 17.40
C PRO A 179 -0.17 -18.08 16.93
N ARG A 180 -0.98 -17.10 16.50
CA ARG A 180 -2.38 -17.33 16.08
C ARG A 180 -2.62 -17.06 14.59
N ALA A 181 -1.58 -16.72 13.83
CA ALA A 181 -1.69 -16.61 12.39
C ALA A 181 -1.65 -18.01 11.75
N SER A 182 -2.15 -18.16 10.50
CA SER A 182 -2.05 -19.45 9.81
C SER A 182 -0.57 -19.87 9.69
N PRO A 183 -0.24 -21.16 9.88
CA PRO A 183 1.15 -21.63 9.76
C PRO A 183 1.77 -21.31 8.39
N PRO A 184 3.10 -21.09 8.30
CA PRO A 184 3.80 -20.80 7.05
C PRO A 184 3.50 -21.77 5.90
N LEU A 185 3.37 -23.07 6.20
CA LEU A 185 3.02 -24.09 5.20
C LEU A 185 1.65 -23.84 4.56
N ASN A 186 0.66 -23.36 5.32
CA ASN A 186 -0.64 -22.98 4.75
C ASN A 186 -0.53 -21.69 3.93
N ARG A 187 0.38 -20.78 4.29
CA ARG A 187 0.63 -19.57 3.50
C ARG A 187 1.32 -19.89 2.17
N LEU A 188 2.18 -20.90 2.12
CA LEU A 188 2.71 -21.43 0.85
C LEU A 188 1.58 -21.99 -0.03
N LYS A 189 0.61 -22.70 0.55
CA LYS A 189 -0.62 -23.11 -0.17
C LYS A 189 -1.42 -21.91 -0.68
N THR A 190 -1.58 -20.85 0.13
CA THR A 190 -2.18 -19.58 -0.31
C THR A 190 -1.48 -19.01 -1.54
N ILE A 191 -0.14 -18.96 -1.55
CA ILE A 191 0.63 -18.49 -2.71
C ILE A 191 0.29 -19.33 -3.94
N ARG A 192 0.27 -20.66 -3.82
CA ARG A 192 -0.09 -21.58 -4.91
C ARG A 192 -1.51 -21.35 -5.42
N ASN A 193 -2.49 -21.29 -4.53
CA ASN A 193 -3.91 -21.15 -4.87
C ASN A 193 -4.18 -19.84 -5.62
N LEU A 194 -3.61 -18.74 -5.16
CA LEU A 194 -3.72 -17.43 -5.81
C LEU A 194 -2.99 -17.40 -7.16
N SER A 195 -1.77 -17.93 -7.22
CA SER A 195 -0.95 -17.94 -8.43
C SER A 195 -1.59 -18.78 -9.54
N LYS A 196 -2.16 -19.95 -9.20
CA LYS A 196 -2.94 -20.79 -10.14
C LYS A 196 -4.17 -20.07 -10.73
N ARG A 197 -4.72 -19.08 -10.03
CA ARG A 197 -5.82 -18.22 -10.53
C ARG A 197 -5.33 -17.01 -11.33
N GLY A 198 -4.02 -16.90 -11.58
CA GLY A 198 -3.41 -15.78 -12.30
C GLY A 198 -3.35 -14.48 -11.50
N LEU A 199 -3.48 -14.54 -10.17
CA LEU A 199 -3.26 -13.38 -9.31
C LEU A 199 -1.76 -13.24 -9.00
N PRO A 200 -1.12 -12.10 -9.29
CA PRO A 200 0.28 -11.91 -8.93
C PRO A 200 0.49 -11.89 -7.41
N VAL A 201 1.32 -12.81 -6.92
CA VAL A 201 1.65 -12.92 -5.50
C VAL A 201 3.10 -12.56 -5.24
N PHE A 202 3.34 -11.77 -4.20
CA PHE A 202 4.67 -11.52 -3.68
C PHE A 202 4.77 -12.01 -2.23
N VAL A 203 5.92 -12.58 -1.89
CA VAL A 203 6.29 -12.77 -0.49
C VAL A 203 6.43 -11.39 0.14
N PHE A 204 5.76 -11.20 1.28
CA PHE A 204 5.91 -10.00 2.07
C PHE A 204 6.80 -10.30 3.26
N TYR A 205 8.11 -10.24 3.04
CA TYR A 205 9.10 -10.43 4.08
C TYR A 205 9.20 -9.15 4.92
N ARG A 206 8.19 -8.94 5.75
CA ARG A 206 8.03 -7.76 6.59
C ARG A 206 7.32 -8.11 7.90
N PRO A 207 7.92 -7.82 9.06
CA PRO A 207 9.19 -7.10 9.24
C PRO A 207 10.45 -7.94 8.97
N LEU A 208 11.55 -7.28 8.59
CA LEU A 208 12.91 -7.82 8.68
C LEU A 208 13.40 -7.66 10.13
N ILE A 209 13.52 -8.76 10.87
CA ILE A 209 13.77 -8.78 12.32
C ILE A 209 15.22 -9.20 12.58
N PRO A 210 16.14 -8.25 12.84
CA PRO A 210 17.56 -8.56 12.93
C PRO A 210 17.89 -9.29 14.24
N GLY A 211 18.81 -10.26 14.18
CA GLY A 211 19.16 -11.14 15.31
C GLY A 211 18.13 -12.23 15.63
N VAL A 212 17.00 -12.26 14.91
CA VAL A 212 15.92 -13.26 15.08
C VAL A 212 15.68 -14.05 13.79
N LEU A 213 15.65 -13.35 12.65
CA LEU A 213 15.57 -13.95 11.32
C LEU A 213 16.94 -13.90 10.64
N SER A 214 17.43 -15.04 10.16
CA SER A 214 18.73 -15.13 9.48
C SER A 214 18.62 -15.01 7.96
N ALA A 215 19.76 -14.97 7.28
CA ALA A 215 19.83 -15.02 5.82
C ALA A 215 19.37 -16.39 5.28
N GLU A 216 19.69 -17.47 5.99
CA GLU A 216 19.29 -18.84 5.67
C GLU A 216 17.76 -19.01 5.80
N ASP A 217 17.16 -18.48 6.88
CA ASP A 217 15.69 -18.44 7.05
C ASP A 217 15.01 -17.78 5.85
N PHE A 218 15.59 -16.65 5.41
CA PHE A 218 15.08 -15.90 4.29
C PHE A 218 15.22 -16.68 2.98
N GLU A 219 16.40 -17.25 2.73
CA GLU A 219 16.70 -18.03 1.54
C GLU A 219 15.75 -19.23 1.40
N GLU A 220 15.58 -20.01 2.46
CA GLU A 220 14.64 -21.13 2.52
C GLU A 220 13.21 -20.66 2.21
N THR A 221 12.77 -19.60 2.88
CA THR A 221 11.44 -19.01 2.72
C THR A 221 11.16 -18.58 1.28
N VAL A 222 12.10 -17.87 0.63
CA VAL A 222 11.89 -17.37 -0.73
C VAL A 222 12.01 -18.48 -1.78
N ASN A 223 12.87 -19.49 -1.56
CA ASN A 223 12.94 -20.68 -2.41
C ASN A 223 11.60 -21.43 -2.43
N GLU A 224 11.05 -21.72 -1.24
CA GLU A 224 9.76 -22.40 -1.14
C GLU A 224 8.62 -21.57 -1.73
N ALA A 225 8.60 -20.27 -1.46
CA ALA A 225 7.58 -19.40 -2.04
C ALA A 225 7.65 -19.35 -3.57
N LYS A 226 8.85 -19.33 -4.16
CA LYS A 226 9.04 -19.41 -5.62
C LYS A 226 8.49 -20.72 -6.19
N ARG A 227 8.79 -21.86 -5.55
CA ARG A 227 8.23 -23.18 -5.93
C ARG A 227 6.69 -23.20 -5.89
N HIS A 228 6.09 -22.37 -5.04
CA HIS A 228 4.64 -22.22 -4.93
C HIS A 228 4.05 -21.14 -5.87
N GLY A 229 4.87 -20.50 -6.72
CA GLY A 229 4.41 -19.55 -7.73
C GLY A 229 4.52 -18.07 -7.34
N ALA A 230 5.23 -17.73 -6.26
CA ALA A 230 5.49 -16.33 -5.95
C ALA A 230 6.29 -15.66 -7.07
N LEU A 231 5.82 -14.49 -7.51
CA LEU A 231 6.46 -13.69 -8.56
C LEU A 231 7.71 -12.95 -8.05
N GLY A 232 7.73 -12.63 -6.76
CA GLY A 232 8.79 -11.83 -6.16
C GLY A 232 8.68 -11.71 -4.66
N VAL A 233 9.54 -10.86 -4.09
CA VAL A 233 9.58 -10.57 -2.65
C VAL A 233 9.67 -9.07 -2.38
N VAL A 234 8.91 -8.64 -1.39
CA VAL A 234 9.00 -7.32 -0.76
C VAL A 234 9.81 -7.47 0.53
N VAL A 235 11.03 -6.92 0.56
CA VAL A 235 11.86 -6.89 1.78
C VAL A 235 11.59 -5.59 2.56
N GLY A 236 10.73 -5.69 3.56
CA GLY A 236 10.19 -4.55 4.31
C GLY A 236 10.99 -4.21 5.56
N GLY A 237 10.99 -2.94 5.95
CA GLY A 237 11.62 -2.51 7.21
C GLY A 237 10.80 -2.90 8.44
N PHE A 238 11.47 -2.94 9.60
CA PHE A 238 10.86 -3.10 10.91
C PHE A 238 10.79 -1.77 11.65
N ARG A 239 9.66 -1.53 12.31
CA ARG A 239 9.46 -0.43 13.23
C ARG A 239 9.12 -0.99 14.59
N VAL A 240 9.71 -0.42 15.62
CA VAL A 240 9.57 -0.87 17.00
C VAL A 240 9.07 0.26 17.88
N THR A 241 8.40 -0.14 18.95
CA THR A 241 8.08 0.64 20.15
C THR A 241 8.79 -0.03 21.32
N ALA A 242 8.80 0.60 22.51
CA ALA A 242 9.31 -0.05 23.72
C ALA A 242 8.54 -1.36 24.00
N ASN A 243 7.21 -1.33 23.89
CA ASN A 243 6.34 -2.49 24.08
C ASN A 243 6.65 -3.64 23.12
N ILE A 244 6.99 -3.36 21.85
CA ILE A 244 7.41 -4.40 20.91
C ILE A 244 8.67 -5.07 21.43
N ILE A 245 9.69 -4.32 21.84
CA ILE A 245 10.94 -4.90 22.34
C ILE A 245 10.68 -5.75 23.58
N GLU A 246 9.89 -5.25 24.53
CA GLU A 246 9.52 -5.98 25.75
C GLU A 246 8.80 -7.31 25.42
N ARG A 247 7.88 -7.32 24.45
CA ARG A 247 7.21 -8.56 23.99
C ARG A 247 8.19 -9.58 23.41
N PHE A 248 9.24 -9.13 22.71
CA PHE A 248 10.29 -10.03 22.23
C PHE A 248 11.08 -10.64 23.39
N GLU A 249 11.47 -9.83 24.37
CA GLU A 249 12.27 -10.26 25.52
C GLU A 249 11.52 -11.25 26.40
N LYS A 250 10.22 -11.01 26.65
CA LYS A 250 9.35 -11.95 27.38
C LYS A 250 9.24 -13.33 26.72
N LEU A 251 9.49 -13.44 25.41
CA LEU A 251 9.50 -14.71 24.68
C LEU A 251 10.91 -15.31 24.52
N GLY A 252 11.92 -14.72 25.16
CA GLY A 252 13.32 -15.13 25.06
C GLY A 252 13.91 -14.92 23.66
N LEU A 253 13.39 -13.97 22.88
CA LEU A 253 13.94 -13.64 21.57
C LEU A 253 15.08 -12.64 21.72
N ASN A 254 16.16 -12.83 20.96
CA ASN A 254 17.32 -11.95 21.00
C ASN A 254 16.98 -10.55 20.48
N THR A 255 17.07 -9.54 21.35
CA THR A 255 16.81 -8.13 21.02
C THR A 255 18.05 -7.26 20.92
N ILE A 256 19.26 -7.82 21.14
CA ILE A 256 20.52 -7.06 21.13
C ILE A 256 20.67 -6.28 19.82
N GLU A 257 20.50 -6.99 18.70
CA GLU A 257 20.66 -6.39 17.38
C GLU A 257 19.52 -5.43 17.02
N ILE A 258 18.30 -5.67 17.53
CA ILE A 258 17.18 -4.74 17.41
C ILE A 258 17.53 -3.43 18.10
N LYS A 259 17.94 -3.48 19.38
CA LYS A 259 18.29 -2.30 20.19
C LYS A 259 19.45 -1.52 19.58
N ARG A 260 20.51 -2.19 19.11
CA ARG A 260 21.66 -1.56 18.43
C ARG A 260 21.25 -0.74 17.20
N ARG A 261 20.18 -1.16 16.50
CA ARG A 261 19.70 -0.52 15.27
C ARG A 261 18.62 0.54 15.48
N VAL A 262 18.19 0.78 16.73
CA VAL A 262 17.26 1.85 17.08
C VAL A 262 17.99 3.19 17.01
N LYS A 263 17.59 4.06 16.08
CA LYS A 263 18.30 5.33 15.81
C LYS A 263 18.07 6.45 16.83
N ARG A 264 17.09 6.30 17.71
CA ARG A 264 16.69 7.32 18.70
C ARG A 264 15.93 6.66 19.85
N ALA A 265 15.97 7.28 21.02
CA ALA A 265 15.26 6.80 22.20
C ALA A 265 13.77 6.50 21.89
N LEU A 266 13.29 5.38 22.42
CA LEU A 266 11.89 4.97 22.32
C LEU A 266 11.10 5.74 23.40
N LYS A 267 10.20 6.62 22.97
CA LYS A 267 9.32 7.39 23.85
C LYS A 267 7.88 6.95 23.63
N ASN A 268 7.17 6.62 24.71
CA ASN A 268 5.75 6.26 24.69
C ASN A 268 5.45 5.18 23.62
N HIS A 269 4.34 5.32 22.89
CA HIS A 269 3.92 4.45 21.79
C HIS A 269 4.46 4.87 20.41
N GLU A 270 5.52 5.68 20.36
CA GLU A 270 6.08 6.14 19.07
C GLU A 270 6.82 5.01 18.34
N GLN A 271 6.45 4.76 17.08
CA GLN A 271 7.15 3.81 16.23
C GLN A 271 8.47 4.41 15.69
N VAL A 272 9.59 3.76 15.99
CA VAL A 272 10.92 4.09 15.45
C VAL A 272 11.34 3.06 14.41
N SER A 273 11.80 3.53 13.24
CA SER A 273 12.28 2.64 12.18
C SER A 273 13.73 2.21 12.44
N LEU A 274 14.01 0.92 12.32
CA LEU A 274 15.36 0.39 12.49
C LEU A 274 16.27 0.73 11.29
N ALA A 275 17.57 0.89 11.57
CA ALA A 275 18.61 0.96 10.54
C ALA A 275 18.86 -0.44 9.96
N LEU A 276 18.34 -0.72 8.76
CA LEU A 276 18.36 -2.07 8.14
C LEU A 276 18.83 -2.02 6.68
N ARG A 277 19.77 -1.13 6.33
CA ARG A 277 20.13 -0.93 4.93
C ARG A 277 20.96 -2.12 4.42
N ASP A 278 21.98 -2.46 5.16
CA ASP A 278 22.87 -3.61 5.02
C ASP A 278 22.08 -4.93 4.88
N LEU A 279 21.27 -5.29 5.87
CA LEU A 279 20.47 -6.54 5.82
C LEU A 279 19.49 -6.56 4.65
N LYS A 280 18.91 -5.40 4.30
CA LYS A 280 18.06 -5.34 3.10
C LYS A 280 18.85 -5.58 1.83
N GLU A 281 20.05 -5.02 1.69
CA GLU A 281 20.88 -5.18 0.50
C GLU A 281 21.32 -6.64 0.34
N GLU A 282 21.72 -7.29 1.42
CA GLU A 282 22.01 -8.73 1.49
C GLU A 282 20.80 -9.57 1.07
N PHE A 283 19.64 -9.38 1.69
CA PHE A 283 18.45 -10.21 1.41
C PHE A 283 17.93 -9.99 -0.01
N LEU A 284 18.04 -8.75 -0.53
CA LEU A 284 17.70 -8.47 -1.93
C LEU A 284 18.68 -9.14 -2.91
N LYS A 285 19.95 -9.35 -2.53
CA LYS A 285 20.93 -10.10 -3.34
C LYS A 285 20.53 -11.57 -3.40
N ILE A 286 20.32 -12.21 -2.24
CA ILE A 286 19.90 -13.62 -2.13
C ILE A 286 18.65 -13.88 -3.00
N ALA A 287 17.58 -13.10 -2.82
CA ALA A 287 16.36 -13.33 -3.58
C ALA A 287 16.52 -13.10 -5.10
N ARG A 288 17.44 -12.20 -5.51
CA ARG A 288 17.74 -11.98 -6.93
C ARG A 288 18.46 -13.19 -7.54
N GLU A 289 19.40 -13.78 -6.81
CA GLU A 289 20.10 -15.02 -7.22
C GLU A 289 19.12 -16.20 -7.35
N LYS A 290 18.05 -16.21 -6.55
CA LYS A 290 16.94 -17.17 -6.71
C LYS A 290 15.99 -16.83 -7.86
N GLY A 291 16.23 -15.77 -8.62
CA GLY A 291 15.43 -15.38 -9.79
C GLY A 291 14.06 -14.80 -9.45
N LEU A 292 13.87 -14.28 -8.23
CA LEU A 292 12.65 -13.56 -7.85
C LEU A 292 12.76 -12.08 -8.19
N ILE A 293 11.61 -11.43 -8.45
CA ILE A 293 11.58 -9.98 -8.55
C ILE A 293 11.70 -9.37 -7.15
N VAL A 294 12.75 -8.57 -6.93
CA VAL A 294 13.05 -7.99 -5.63
C VAL A 294 12.65 -6.52 -5.53
N VAL A 295 11.89 -6.17 -4.48
CA VAL A 295 11.44 -4.79 -4.23
C VAL A 295 11.53 -4.43 -2.74
N LYS A 296 11.75 -3.14 -2.45
CA LYS A 296 11.81 -2.62 -1.06
C LYS A 296 10.45 -2.16 -0.51
N THR A 297 9.43 -2.03 -1.37
CA THR A 297 8.12 -1.48 -1.00
C THR A 297 6.97 -2.27 -1.59
N ALA A 298 5.87 -2.29 -0.83
CA ALA A 298 4.61 -2.90 -1.22
C ALA A 298 4.05 -2.29 -2.52
N CYS A 299 4.12 -0.97 -2.69
CA CYS A 299 3.65 -0.31 -3.92
C CYS A 299 4.46 -0.65 -5.17
N CYS A 300 5.75 -1.00 -5.05
CA CYS A 300 6.51 -1.52 -6.20
C CYS A 300 5.99 -2.89 -6.65
N ALA A 301 5.68 -3.80 -5.72
CA ALA A 301 5.02 -5.07 -6.04
C ALA A 301 3.65 -4.85 -6.70
N ASN A 302 2.86 -3.87 -6.23
CA ASN A 302 1.60 -3.50 -6.86
C ASN A 302 1.80 -2.98 -8.30
N THR A 303 2.85 -2.19 -8.53
CA THR A 303 3.20 -1.70 -9.87
C THR A 303 3.55 -2.85 -10.84
N ILE A 304 4.32 -3.83 -10.36
CA ILE A 304 4.66 -5.01 -11.17
C ILE A 304 3.42 -5.85 -11.45
N SER A 305 2.58 -6.07 -10.43
CA SER A 305 1.31 -6.79 -10.57
C SER A 305 0.39 -6.13 -11.58
N PHE A 306 0.35 -4.79 -11.60
CA PHE A 306 -0.38 -4.02 -12.60
C PHE A 306 0.09 -4.34 -14.03
N LYS A 307 1.40 -4.36 -14.27
CA LYS A 307 1.95 -4.76 -15.57
C LYS A 307 1.58 -6.18 -15.94
N CYS A 308 1.70 -7.13 -15.00
CA CYS A 308 1.35 -8.53 -15.25
C CYS A 308 -0.12 -8.71 -15.64
N ILE A 309 -1.04 -7.92 -15.05
CA ILE A 309 -2.47 -8.04 -15.29
C ILE A 309 -2.93 -7.28 -16.54
N THR A 310 -2.35 -6.10 -16.79
CA THR A 310 -2.87 -5.17 -17.82
C THR A 310 -1.98 -5.03 -19.05
N GLY A 311 -0.73 -5.51 -19.00
CA GLY A 311 0.30 -5.25 -20.00
C GLY A 311 0.87 -3.82 -19.98
N GLU A 312 0.22 -2.89 -19.28
CA GLU A 312 0.64 -1.48 -19.21
C GLU A 312 1.60 -1.23 -18.03
N ILE A 313 2.46 -0.22 -18.16
CA ILE A 313 3.35 0.22 -17.06
C ILE A 313 2.81 1.52 -16.47
N ILE A 314 2.65 1.53 -15.15
CA ILE A 314 2.25 2.70 -14.38
C ILE A 314 3.34 3.03 -13.38
N PRO A 315 4.10 4.12 -13.53
CA PRO A 315 5.01 4.54 -12.47
C PRO A 315 4.23 4.72 -11.16
N CYS A 316 4.77 4.28 -10.03
CA CYS A 316 4.10 4.42 -8.75
C CYS A 316 3.97 5.91 -8.36
N ALA A 317 2.81 6.31 -7.82
CA ALA A 317 2.56 7.64 -7.27
C ALA A 317 3.49 8.01 -6.10
N GLY A 318 4.13 7.03 -5.45
CA GLY A 318 5.05 7.24 -4.32
C GLY A 318 6.40 7.85 -4.71
N LEU A 319 6.68 8.01 -6.01
CA LEU A 319 7.92 8.54 -6.58
C LEU A 319 9.18 7.80 -6.07
N CYS A 320 9.08 6.48 -5.86
CA CYS A 320 10.19 5.68 -5.32
C CYS A 320 11.43 5.66 -6.23
N TYR A 321 11.28 5.91 -7.54
CA TYR A 321 12.38 6.06 -8.50
C TYR A 321 13.16 7.38 -8.33
N LEU A 322 12.63 8.35 -7.59
CA LEU A 322 13.33 9.59 -7.22
C LEU A 322 13.94 9.51 -5.82
N LYS A 323 13.87 8.36 -5.16
CA LYS A 323 14.28 8.15 -3.77
C LYS A 323 15.23 6.96 -3.68
N ASN A 324 15.88 6.78 -2.53
CA ASN A 324 16.77 5.65 -2.23
C ASN A 324 16.02 4.30 -2.02
N MET A 325 14.82 4.16 -2.60
CA MET A 325 13.94 2.99 -2.46
C MET A 325 13.87 2.14 -3.73
N CYS A 326 14.45 2.59 -4.84
CA CYS A 326 14.53 1.82 -6.08
C CYS A 326 15.44 0.59 -5.92
N THR A 327 15.04 -0.53 -6.53
CA THR A 327 15.83 -1.77 -6.62
C THR A 327 16.31 -2.08 -8.04
N SER A 328 16.13 -1.14 -8.97
CA SER A 328 16.45 -1.30 -10.39
C SER A 328 15.82 -2.56 -11.02
N CYS A 329 14.59 -2.88 -10.61
CA CYS A 329 13.82 -3.97 -11.22
C CYS A 329 13.53 -3.71 -12.70
N SER A 330 13.12 -4.75 -13.43
CA SER A 330 12.91 -4.75 -14.88
C SER A 330 11.87 -3.74 -15.40
N LEU A 331 11.03 -3.16 -14.53
CA LEU A 331 10.03 -2.19 -14.94
C LEU A 331 10.58 -0.86 -15.45
N LYS A 332 11.80 -0.47 -15.04
CA LYS A 332 12.43 0.82 -15.41
C LYS A 332 11.44 1.99 -15.39
N CYS A 333 10.71 2.17 -14.28
CA CYS A 333 9.55 3.11 -14.20
C CYS A 333 9.83 4.54 -14.69
N TYR A 334 11.08 5.00 -14.62
CA TYR A 334 11.49 6.33 -15.09
C TYR A 334 11.36 6.50 -16.61
N ASN A 335 11.39 5.42 -17.39
CA ASN A 335 11.17 5.44 -18.84
C ASN A 335 9.69 5.55 -19.23
N HIS A 336 8.79 5.49 -18.25
CA HIS A 336 7.35 5.43 -18.47
C HIS A 336 6.61 6.60 -17.79
N LEU A 337 7.33 7.70 -17.51
CA LEU A 337 6.70 8.90 -16.96
C LEU A 337 5.71 9.48 -17.98
N PRO A 338 4.48 9.83 -17.55
CA PRO A 338 3.52 10.46 -18.44
C PRO A 338 4.06 11.81 -18.93
N LYS A 339 3.75 12.17 -20.18
CA LYS A 339 3.97 13.53 -20.68
C LYS A 339 3.12 14.50 -19.86
N VAL A 340 3.74 15.60 -19.39
CA VAL A 340 3.00 16.71 -18.77
C VAL A 340 2.57 17.63 -19.90
N VAL A 341 1.28 17.84 -20.05
CA VAL A 341 0.76 18.89 -20.92
C VAL A 341 0.60 20.14 -20.09
N GLU A 342 1.29 21.21 -20.48
CA GLU A 342 1.38 22.43 -19.69
C GLU A 342 0.01 23.06 -19.44
N ASP A 343 -0.85 23.15 -20.46
CA ASP A 343 -2.23 23.66 -20.34
C ASP A 343 -3.09 22.87 -19.34
N ASP A 344 -2.76 21.59 -19.12
CA ASP A 344 -3.41 20.76 -18.12
C ASP A 344 -2.87 20.99 -16.72
N LEU A 345 -1.57 21.23 -16.60
CA LEU A 345 -0.95 21.65 -15.35
C LEU A 345 -1.46 23.04 -14.92
N ILE A 346 -1.52 24.01 -15.84
CA ILE A 346 -2.06 25.35 -15.59
C ILE A 346 -3.52 25.23 -15.11
N PHE A 347 -4.35 24.47 -15.84
CA PHE A 347 -5.74 24.22 -15.43
C PHE A 347 -5.81 23.59 -14.04
N ALA A 348 -4.97 22.60 -13.74
CA ALA A 348 -4.94 21.94 -12.43
C ALA A 348 -4.61 22.93 -11.29
N ILE A 349 -3.61 23.78 -11.49
CA ILE A 349 -3.20 24.78 -10.50
C ILE A 349 -4.33 25.78 -10.27
N ASN A 350 -4.88 26.33 -11.35
CA ASN A 350 -5.93 27.34 -11.29
C ASN A 350 -7.21 26.78 -10.65
N TYR A 351 -7.59 25.54 -10.99
CA TYR A 351 -8.72 24.83 -10.39
C TYR A 351 -8.53 24.58 -8.88
N LEU A 352 -7.36 24.06 -8.47
CA LEU A 352 -7.11 23.68 -7.07
C LEU A 352 -6.85 24.89 -6.16
N LEU A 353 -6.20 25.92 -6.69
CA LEU A 353 -5.76 27.09 -5.94
C LEU A 353 -6.61 28.32 -6.14
N LYS A 354 -7.53 28.38 -7.11
CA LYS A 354 -8.23 29.62 -7.50
C LYS A 354 -7.24 30.77 -7.69
N GLU A 355 -6.26 30.53 -8.55
CA GLU A 355 -5.19 31.46 -8.93
C GLU A 355 -5.14 31.51 -10.47
N ASN A 356 -4.53 32.55 -11.04
CA ASN A 356 -4.35 32.70 -12.48
C ASN A 356 -2.85 32.55 -12.80
N VAL A 357 -2.35 31.33 -12.72
CA VAL A 357 -0.96 31.01 -13.06
C VAL A 357 -0.83 30.95 -14.58
N THR A 358 0.25 31.52 -15.11
CA THR A 358 0.63 31.50 -16.54
C THR A 358 1.87 30.64 -16.76
N SER A 359 2.16 30.30 -18.02
CA SER A 359 3.33 29.51 -18.44
C SER A 359 4.66 29.99 -17.85
N SER A 360 4.89 31.31 -17.80
CA SER A 360 6.13 31.90 -17.26
C SER A 360 6.38 31.64 -15.77
N LYS A 361 5.41 31.06 -15.06
CA LYS A 361 5.49 30.71 -13.64
C LYS A 361 5.71 29.20 -13.42
N ILE A 362 5.91 28.42 -14.48
CA ILE A 362 6.04 26.97 -14.43
C ILE A 362 7.36 26.55 -15.10
N ASP A 363 8.10 25.67 -14.43
CA ASP A 363 9.28 24.98 -14.97
C ASP A 363 9.05 23.47 -14.88
N ILE A 364 8.84 22.83 -16.04
CA ILE A 364 8.63 21.38 -16.17
C ILE A 364 9.95 20.74 -16.59
N ARG A 365 10.50 19.90 -15.70
CA ARG A 365 11.66 19.06 -15.96
C ARG A 365 11.27 17.58 -15.97
N ASP A 366 12.19 16.71 -16.35
CA ASP A 366 11.96 15.27 -16.41
C ASP A 366 11.42 14.69 -15.10
N LYS A 367 11.98 15.12 -13.96
CA LYS A 367 11.73 14.55 -12.63
C LYS A 367 11.00 15.50 -11.67
N SER A 368 10.83 16.75 -12.05
CA SER A 368 10.27 17.78 -11.17
C SER A 368 9.43 18.80 -11.93
N ILE A 369 8.48 19.38 -11.22
CA ILE A 369 7.70 20.52 -11.68
C ILE A 369 7.86 21.61 -10.61
N ALA A 370 8.46 22.74 -10.98
CA ALA A 370 8.52 23.92 -10.12
C ALA A 370 7.41 24.90 -10.53
N ILE A 371 6.70 25.42 -9.53
CA ILE A 371 5.56 26.31 -9.74
C ILE A 371 5.73 27.53 -8.83
N MET A 372 5.86 28.70 -9.43
CA MET A 372 5.91 29.98 -8.74
C MET A 372 4.50 30.47 -8.43
N LEU A 373 4.22 30.68 -7.14
CA LEU A 373 2.89 31.03 -6.63
C LEU A 373 2.93 32.33 -5.84
N SER A 374 1.82 33.07 -5.86
CA SER A 374 1.62 34.21 -4.96
C SER A 374 1.72 33.78 -3.49
N LYS A 375 2.06 34.70 -2.57
CA LYS A 375 2.11 34.42 -1.11
C LYS A 375 0.81 33.75 -0.60
N ARG A 376 -0.35 34.19 -1.09
CA ARG A 376 -1.67 33.64 -0.71
C ARG A 376 -1.85 32.21 -1.21
N ALA A 377 -1.53 31.96 -2.48
CA ALA A 377 -1.70 30.65 -3.07
C ALA A 377 -0.66 29.64 -2.59
N PHE A 378 0.59 30.06 -2.37
CA PHE A 378 1.62 29.24 -1.73
C PHE A 378 1.18 28.71 -0.36
N ARG A 379 0.63 29.60 0.49
CA ARG A 379 0.04 29.20 1.80
C ARG A 379 -1.12 28.23 1.61
N ARG A 380 -2.02 28.49 0.65
CA ARG A 380 -3.16 27.62 0.32
C ARG A 380 -2.69 26.26 -0.16
N ALA A 381 -1.67 26.19 -1.01
CA ALA A 381 -1.10 24.97 -1.56
C ALA A 381 -0.50 24.08 -0.48
N LYS A 382 0.26 24.66 0.46
CA LYS A 382 0.79 23.97 1.65
C LYS A 382 -0.32 23.47 2.56
N ARG A 383 -1.25 24.35 2.96
CA ARG A 383 -2.37 24.00 3.86
C ARG A 383 -3.25 22.89 3.26
N ARG A 384 -3.59 23.02 1.98
CA ARG A 384 -4.37 22.03 1.24
C ARG A 384 -3.52 20.85 0.74
N LYS A 385 -2.20 20.81 0.96
CA LYS A 385 -1.32 19.71 0.50
C LYS A 385 -1.62 19.24 -0.93
N ILE A 386 -1.93 20.17 -1.84
CA ILE A 386 -2.35 19.83 -3.22
C ILE A 386 -1.26 19.08 -3.99
N ARG A 387 -0.01 19.20 -3.54
CA ARG A 387 1.14 18.43 -3.98
C ARG A 387 0.82 16.95 -4.12
N ILE A 388 0.07 16.35 -3.19
CA ILE A 388 -0.26 14.91 -3.23
C ILE A 388 -0.99 14.54 -4.54
N ILE A 389 -1.95 15.38 -4.96
CA ILE A 389 -2.73 15.15 -6.19
C ILE A 389 -1.85 15.34 -7.41
N LEU A 390 -1.08 16.44 -7.45
CA LEU A 390 -0.21 16.76 -8.59
C LEU A 390 0.92 15.72 -8.77
N GLU A 391 1.59 15.31 -7.69
CA GLU A 391 2.63 14.27 -7.71
C GLU A 391 2.04 12.91 -8.11
N THR A 392 0.78 12.64 -7.73
CA THR A 392 0.05 11.47 -8.24
C THR A 392 -0.14 11.65 -9.75
N ILE A 393 -0.90 12.62 -10.23
CA ILE A 393 -1.26 12.70 -11.66
C ILE A 393 -0.03 12.79 -12.57
N TYR A 394 0.94 13.66 -12.25
CA TYR A 394 2.07 13.94 -13.13
C TYR A 394 3.31 13.09 -12.89
N ARG A 395 3.34 12.27 -11.82
CA ARG A 395 4.46 11.40 -11.46
C ARG A 395 5.80 12.15 -11.47
N ARG A 396 5.82 13.34 -10.90
CA ARG A 396 7.01 14.19 -10.75
C ARG A 396 7.01 14.81 -9.37
N LYS A 397 8.19 15.14 -8.84
CA LYS A 397 8.30 15.89 -7.57
C LYS A 397 7.79 17.31 -7.82
N VAL A 398 6.81 17.77 -7.04
CA VAL A 398 6.26 19.12 -7.21
C VAL A 398 6.84 20.05 -6.15
N ILE A 399 7.40 21.16 -6.61
CA ILE A 399 8.06 22.18 -5.81
C ILE A 399 7.29 23.48 -5.96
N PHE A 400 6.76 23.99 -4.85
CA PHE A 400 6.16 25.32 -4.83
C PHE A 400 7.23 26.33 -4.45
N LEU A 401 7.35 27.39 -5.25
CA LEU A 401 8.18 28.57 -5.00
C LEU A 401 7.26 29.74 -4.70
N LYS A 402 7.75 30.69 -3.91
CA LYS A 402 7.03 31.92 -3.60
C LYS A 402 7.57 33.01 -4.51
N SER A 403 6.69 33.68 -5.23
CA SER A 403 7.00 34.90 -5.98
C SER A 403 7.40 36.04 -5.08
#